data_AF-F7XDW3-F1
#
_entry.id   AF-F7XDW3-F1
#
_cell.length_a   1.000
_cell.length_b   1.000
_cell.length_c   1.000
_cell.angle_alpha   90.00
_cell.angle_beta   90.00
_cell.angle_gamma   90.00
#
_symmetry.space_group_name_H-M   'P 1'
#
loop_
_entity.id
_entity.type
_entity.pdbx_description
1 polymer ?
#
loop_
_entity_poly.entity_id
_entity_poly.type
_entity_poly.pdbx_seq_one_letter_code
_entity_poly.pdbx_strand_id
1 'polypeptide(L)' 'MKLVWARYALDDRDAIFSYIERENPRAAVHVDEEVVSAGRPLDFPESRRPGRIAGTP' A
#
# COMPACT_ATOMS: atom_id res chain seq x y z
N MET A 1 -7.81 -15.60 4.58
CA MET A 1 -7.93 -14.29 5.27
C MET A 1 -8.55 -13.26 4.33
N LYS A 2 -9.04 -12.12 4.83
CA LYS A 2 -9.54 -11.01 4.02
C LYS A 2 -8.67 -9.77 4.26
N LEU A 3 -8.14 -9.18 3.20
CA LEU A 3 -7.44 -7.89 3.28
C LEU A 3 -8.47 -6.78 3.53
N VAL A 4 -8.23 -5.97 4.56
CA VAL A 4 -9.01 -4.76 4.87
C VAL A 4 -8.03 -3.62 5.04
N TRP A 5 -8.27 -2.51 4.34
CA TRP A 5 -7.44 -1.31 4.46
C TRP A 5 -7.91 -0.46 5.63
N ALA A 6 -6.98 -0.02 6.47
CA ALA A 6 -7.24 1.01 7.44
C ALA A 6 -7.58 2.33 6.73
N ARG A 7 -8.37 3.21 7.38
CA ARG A 7 -8.70 4.53 6.81
C ARG A 7 -7.46 5.33 6.44
N TYR A 8 -6.47 5.36 7.34
CA TYR A 8 -5.18 6.01 7.10
C TYR A 8 -4.46 5.46 5.86
N ALA A 9 -4.55 4.15 5.60
CA ALA A 9 -3.92 3.56 4.43
C ALA A 9 -4.63 3.91 3.11
N LEU A 10 -5.92 4.27 3.16
CA LEU A 10 -6.61 4.84 2.00
C LEU A 10 -6.18 6.29 1.76
N ASP A 11 -6.11 7.09 2.84
CA ASP A 11 -5.67 8.48 2.77
C ASP A 11 -4.21 8.57 2.24
N ASP A 12 -3.33 7.67 2.68
CA ASP A 12 -1.94 7.56 2.20
C ASP A 12 -1.89 7.24 0.70
N ARG A 13 -2.74 6.31 0.22
CA ARG A 13 -2.80 5.95 -1.21
C ARG A 13 -3.27 7.13 -2.05
N ASP A 14 -4.31 7.84 -1.61
CA ASP A 14 -4.83 9.02 -2.31
C ASP A 14 -3.76 10.12 -2.37
N ALA A 15 -3.01 10.34 -1.28
CA ALA A 15 -1.93 11.33 -1.23
C ALA A 15 -0.77 10.97 -2.17
N ILE A 16 -0.33 9.70 -2.18
CA ILE A 16 0.73 9.22 -3.08
C ILE A 16 0.31 9.37 -4.53
N PHE A 17 -0.92 8.95 -4.86
CA PHE A 17 -1.46 9.05 -6.22
C PHE A 17 -1.49 10.50 -6.69
N SER A 18 -2.09 11.39 -5.89
CA SER A 18 -2.21 12.83 -6.19
C SER A 18 -0.85 13.53 -6.30
N TYR A 19 0.17 13.04 -5.61
CA TYR A 19 1.53 13.57 -5.75
C TYR A 19 2.12 13.20 -7.11
N ILE A 20 2.05 11.92 -7.50
CA ILE A 20 2.68 11.41 -8.72
C ILE A 20 1.91 11.87 -9.97
N GLU A 21 0.58 11.95 -9.92
CA GLU A 21 -0.25 12.29 -11.09
C GLU A 21 0.09 13.65 -11.69
N ARG A 22 0.57 14.59 -10.85
CA ARG A 22 0.96 15.95 -11.24
C ARG A 22 2.09 15.96 -12.26
N GLU A 23 2.94 14.95 -12.23
CA GLU A 23 4.09 14.80 -13.14
C GLU A 23 3.85 13.70 -14.17
N ASN A 24 3.27 12.58 -13.77
CA ASN A 24 3.07 11.42 -14.63
C ASN A 24 1.84 10.58 -14.20
N PRO A 25 0.67 10.83 -14.80
CA PRO A 25 -0.56 10.08 -14.51
C PRO A 25 -0.42 8.57 -14.73
N ARG A 26 0.39 8.14 -15.70
CA ARG A 26 0.60 6.72 -15.98
C ARG A 26 1.42 6.05 -14.86
N ALA A 27 2.40 6.76 -14.32
CA ALA A 27 3.17 6.27 -13.17
C ALA A 27 2.30 6.20 -11.90
N ALA A 28 1.37 7.15 -11.70
CA ALA A 28 0.46 7.14 -10.55
C ALA A 28 -0.40 5.86 -10.53
N VAL A 29 -1.00 5.50 -11.67
CA VAL A 29 -1.76 4.24 -11.82
C VAL A 29 -0.88 3.04 -11.54
N HIS A 30 0.31 2.97 -12.15
CA HIS A 30 1.21 1.84 -11.98
C HIS A 30 1.62 1.63 -10.51
N VAL A 31 1.94 2.72 -9.81
CA VAL A 31 2.33 2.66 -8.38
C VAL A 31 1.16 2.22 -7.51
N ASP A 32 -0.06 2.71 -7.75
CA ASP A 32 -1.22 2.28 -6.96
C ASP A 32 -1.53 0.78 -7.16
N GLU A 33 -1.42 0.28 -8.38
CA GLU A 33 -1.58 -1.15 -8.69
C GLU A 33 -0.55 -2.02 -7.94
N GLU A 34 0.71 -1.60 -7.91
CA GLU A 34 1.78 -2.29 -7.16
C GLU A 34 1.51 -2.30 -5.65
N VAL A 35 1.02 -1.20 -5.08
CA VAL A 35 0.64 -1.14 -3.65
C VAL A 35 -0.50 -2.11 -3.34
N VAL A 36 -1.53 -2.15 -4.18
CA VAL A 36 -2.65 -3.09 -4.05
C VAL A 36 -2.16 -4.53 -4.18
N SER A 37 -1.28 -4.81 -5.14
CA SER A 37 -0.69 -6.13 -5.38
C SER A 37 0.14 -6.60 -4.18
N ALA A 38 1.02 -5.74 -3.65
CA ALA A 38 1.83 -6.02 -2.48
C ALA A 38 0.98 -6.28 -1.21
N GLY A 39 -0.21 -5.69 -1.14
CA GLY A 39 -1.18 -5.92 -0.07
C GLY A 39 -1.83 -7.31 -0.08
N ARG A 40 -1.90 -7.99 -1.24
CA ARG A 40 -2.69 -9.22 -1.46
C ARG A 40 -2.12 -10.56 -0.99
N PRO A 41 -0.82 -10.79 -0.77
CA PRO A 41 -0.34 -12.09 -0.28
C PRO A 41 -0.89 -12.36 1.13
N LEU A 42 -1.97 -13.13 1.20
CA LEU A 42 -2.63 -13.53 2.44
C LEU A 42 -2.31 -14.97 2.83
N ASP A 43 -1.61 -15.69 1.95
CA ASP A 43 -1.27 -17.11 2.13
C ASP A 43 -0.08 -17.31 3.07
N PHE A 44 0.79 -16.29 3.18
CA PHE A 44 1.98 -16.31 4.05
C PHE A 44 2.20 -14.93 4.71
N PRO A 45 1.31 -14.45 5.59
CA PRO A 45 1.42 -13.13 6.21
C PRO A 45 2.73 -12.94 6.98
N GLU A 46 3.27 -13.99 7.59
CA GLU A 46 4.56 -14.04 8.28
C GLU A 46 5.80 -13.93 7.35
N SER A 47 5.61 -14.03 6.04
CA SER A 47 6.69 -13.78 5.07
C SER A 47 7.10 -12.31 5.00
N ARG A 48 6.26 -11.42 5.54
CA ARG A 48 6.59 -10.00 5.66
C ARG A 48 7.59 -9.77 6.78
N ARG A 49 8.54 -8.89 6.52
CA ARG A 49 9.49 -8.45 7.56
C ARG A 49 8.71 -7.71 8.66
N PRO A 50 8.96 -8.02 9.94
CA PRO A 50 8.44 -7.23 11.04
C PRO A 50 8.78 -5.75 10.83
N GLY A 51 7.85 -4.87 11.19
CA GLY A 51 8.08 -3.42 11.17
C GLY A 51 9.36 -3.07 11.94
N ARG A 52 10.08 -2.04 11.48
CA ARG A 52 11.36 -1.62 12.11
C ARG A 52 11.19 -1.14 13.55
N ILE A 53 9.96 -0.80 13.94
CA ILE A 53 9.61 -0.37 15.29
C ILE A 53 8.76 -1.48 15.90
N ALA A 54 9.24 -2.04 17.02
CA ALA A 54 8.47 -3.00 17.78
C ALA A 54 7.18 -2.35 18.30
N GLY A 55 6.03 -2.99 18.07
CA GLY A 55 4.75 -2.56 18.65
C GLY A 55 3.93 -1.57 17.81
N THR A 56 4.33 -1.24 16.58
CA THR A 56 3.43 -0.56 15.63
C THR A 56 2.82 -1.59 14.66
N PRO A 57 1.48 -1.63 14.52
CA PRO A 57 0.75 -2.60 13.69
C PRO A 57 0.96 -2.40 12.18
#